data_AF-A0A0D7AAY2-F1
#
_entry.id   AF-A0A0D7AAY2-F1
#
_cell.length_a   1.000
_cell.length_b   1.000
_cell.length_c   1.000
_cell.angle_alpha   90.00
_cell.angle_beta   90.00
_cell.angle_gamma   90.00
#
_symmetry.space_group_name_H-M   'P 1'
#
loop_
_entity.id
_entity.type
_entity.pdbx_description
1 polymer ?
#
loop_
_entity_poly.entity_id
_entity_poly.type
_entity_poly.pdbx_seq_one_letter_code
_entity_poly.pdbx_strand_id
1 'polypeptide(L)'
;RRRGRSAGAPNYSADDKEALLDCVEQLLPVGAKGWEQLAVEFNVWAVENGRPERLTKSLEAKFKAWLRTTKPTGDADCPPEIERAHELEYLINSKAETRDLDDDEDEDI
;
A
#
# COMPACT_ATOMS: atom_id res chain seq x y z
N ARG A 1 9.83 20.67 -29.80
CA ARG A 1 10.33 19.37 -29.29
C ARG A 1 9.56 19.03 -28.01
N ARG A 2 8.65 18.06 -28.05
CA ARG A 2 7.92 17.61 -26.85
C ARG A 2 8.90 16.80 -26.00
N ARG A 3 9.23 17.31 -24.81
CA ARG A 3 10.01 16.57 -23.80
C ARG A 3 9.16 15.35 -23.44
N GLY A 4 9.55 14.18 -23.93
CA GLY A 4 8.89 12.92 -23.62
C GLY A 4 8.84 12.74 -22.11
N ARG A 5 7.71 12.25 -21.60
CA ARG A 5 7.58 11.84 -20.19
C ARG A 5 8.79 10.99 -19.86
N SER A 6 9.56 11.39 -18.85
CA SER A 6 10.54 10.53 -18.18
C SER A 6 9.87 9.18 -18.01
N ALA A 7 10.51 8.10 -18.48
CA ALA A 7 9.98 6.75 -18.35
C ALA A 7 9.49 6.57 -16.92
N GLY A 8 8.16 6.63 -16.76
CA GLY A 8 7.52 6.62 -15.45
C GLY A 8 7.96 5.32 -14.80
N ALA A 9 8.33 5.40 -13.52
CA ALA A 9 8.74 4.25 -12.76
C ALA A 9 7.81 3.08 -13.09
N PRO A 10 8.34 1.88 -13.42
CA PRO A 10 7.54 0.78 -13.92
C PRO A 10 6.34 0.56 -13.00
N ASN A 11 5.16 0.31 -13.57
CA ASN A 11 3.99 -0.06 -12.77
C ASN A 11 4.39 -1.21 -11.83
N TYR A 12 3.83 -1.20 -10.61
CA TYR A 12 4.00 -2.31 -9.68
C TYR A 12 3.56 -3.60 -10.38
N SER A 13 4.51 -4.51 -10.59
CA SER A 13 4.27 -5.87 -11.07
C SER A 13 3.55 -6.68 -9.99
N ALA A 14 2.93 -7.81 -10.34
CA ALA A 14 2.26 -8.66 -9.36
C ALA A 14 3.16 -9.01 -8.16
N ASP A 15 4.44 -9.33 -8.42
CA ASP A 15 5.43 -9.59 -7.37
C ASP A 15 5.66 -8.37 -6.47
N ASP A 16 5.77 -7.16 -7.06
CA ASP A 16 5.97 -5.93 -6.28
C ASP A 16 4.76 -5.65 -5.38
N LYS A 17 3.55 -6.02 -5.82
CA LYS A 17 2.33 -5.82 -5.04
C LYS A 17 2.26 -6.82 -3.89
N GLU A 18 2.54 -8.08 -4.17
CA GLU A 18 2.57 -9.15 -3.16
C GLU A 18 3.61 -8.84 -2.09
N ALA A 19 4.83 -8.47 -2.49
CA ALA A 19 5.88 -8.06 -1.57
C ALA A 19 5.49 -6.84 -0.72
N LEU A 20 4.80 -5.86 -1.31
CA LEU A 20 4.28 -4.72 -0.54
C LEU A 20 3.26 -5.18 0.51
N LEU A 21 2.30 -6.04 0.16
CA LEU A 21 1.30 -6.57 1.09
C LEU A 21 1.97 -7.40 2.20
N ASP A 22 2.96 -8.22 1.87
CA ASP A 22 3.71 -9.02 2.84
C ASP A 22 4.49 -8.14 3.82
N CYS A 23 5.15 -7.08 3.33
CA CYS A 23 5.82 -6.11 4.21
C CYS A 23 4.82 -5.37 5.11
N VAL A 24 3.64 -5.03 4.60
CA VAL A 24 2.56 -4.40 5.38
C VAL A 24 2.07 -5.36 6.46
N GLU A 25 1.87 -6.63 6.15
CA GLU A 25 1.42 -7.66 7.11
C GLU A 25 2.41 -7.88 8.24
N GLN A 26 3.70 -7.94 7.92
CA GLN A 26 4.75 -8.17 8.91
C GLN A 26 4.95 -6.98 9.84
N LEU A 27 4.92 -5.75 9.29
CA LEU A 27 5.26 -4.55 10.05
C LEU A 27 4.03 -3.88 10.66
N LEU A 28 2.86 -4.03 10.05
CA LEU A 28 1.63 -3.28 10.32
C LEU A 28 1.96 -1.80 10.56
N PRO A 29 2.36 -1.07 9.50
CA PRO A 29 2.96 0.25 9.62
C PRO A 29 1.95 1.26 10.18
N VAL A 30 2.19 1.72 11.41
CA VAL A 30 1.39 2.77 12.05
C VAL A 30 2.11 4.11 11.91
N GLY A 31 1.46 5.07 11.24
CA GLY A 31 1.99 6.42 11.01
C GLY A 31 3.30 6.45 10.20
N ALA A 32 3.87 7.65 10.04
CA ALA A 32 5.02 7.87 9.15
C ALA A 32 6.23 6.97 9.44
N LYS A 33 6.54 6.72 10.72
CA LYS A 33 7.67 5.87 11.12
C LYS A 33 7.48 4.41 10.71
N GLY A 34 6.25 3.88 10.80
CA GLY A 34 5.95 2.52 10.34
C GLY A 34 6.16 2.40 8.84
N TRP A 35 5.71 3.39 8.07
CA TRP A 35 5.90 3.44 6.63
C TRP A 35 7.37 3.59 6.23
N GLU A 36 8.17 4.37 6.97
CA GLU A 36 9.62 4.46 6.76
C GLU A 36 10.30 3.11 6.94
N GLN A 37 9.95 2.37 7.99
CA GLN A 37 10.49 1.03 8.23
C GLN A 37 10.08 0.04 7.14
N LEU A 38 8.82 0.11 6.69
CA LEU A 38 8.34 -0.68 5.56
C LEU A 38 9.09 -0.38 4.28
N ALA A 39 9.40 0.88 4.01
CA ALA A 39 10.15 1.26 2.82
C ALA A 39 11.57 0.70 2.83
N VAL A 40 12.21 0.63 4.00
CA VAL A 40 13.51 -0.03 4.13
C VAL A 40 13.40 -1.50 3.77
N GLU A 41 12.45 -2.23 4.35
CA GLU A 41 12.26 -3.66 4.11
C GLU A 41 11.92 -3.96 2.64
N PHE A 42 11.00 -3.19 2.07
CA PHE A 42 10.63 -3.29 0.67
C PHE A 42 11.81 -3.02 -0.26
N ASN A 43 12.66 -2.03 0.07
CA ASN A 43 13.83 -1.72 -0.76
C ASN A 43 14.92 -2.78 -0.67
N VAL A 44 15.07 -3.47 0.49
CA VAL A 44 15.94 -4.64 0.60
C VAL A 44 15.48 -5.72 -0.37
N TRP A 45 14.20 -6.10 -0.29
CA TRP A 45 13.59 -7.07 -1.22
C TRP A 45 13.72 -6.61 -2.68
N ALA A 46 13.49 -5.33 -2.96
CA ALA A 46 13.56 -4.79 -4.31
C ALA A 46 14.96 -4.93 -4.90
N VAL A 47 16.01 -4.60 -4.14
CA VAL A 47 17.40 -4.75 -4.57
C VAL A 47 17.74 -6.22 -4.84
N GLU A 48 17.32 -7.14 -3.96
CA GLU A 48 17.54 -8.58 -4.14
C GLU A 48 16.85 -9.14 -5.39
N ASN A 49 15.70 -8.57 -5.76
CA ASN A 49 14.93 -8.97 -6.94
C ASN A 49 15.23 -8.14 -8.20
N GLY A 50 16.23 -7.25 -8.16
CA GLY A 50 16.59 -6.39 -9.29
C GLY A 50 15.52 -5.36 -9.67
N ARG A 51 14.65 -5.00 -8.72
CA ARG A 51 13.60 -3.99 -8.84
C ARG A 51 14.11 -2.61 -8.42
N PRO A 52 13.52 -1.52 -8.95
CA PRO A 52 13.91 -0.17 -8.54
C PRO A 52 13.41 0.14 -7.12
N GLU A 53 14.27 0.77 -6.33
CA GLU A 53 13.92 1.31 -5.01
C GLU A 53 12.74 2.28 -5.10
N ARG A 54 11.90 2.26 -4.07
CA ARG A 54 10.70 3.08 -3.96
C ARG A 54 10.78 3.98 -2.73
N LEU A 55 10.25 5.18 -2.90
CA LEU A 55 10.07 6.13 -1.80
C LEU A 55 8.92 5.65 -0.91
N THR A 56 9.05 5.87 0.39
CA THR A 56 7.99 5.62 1.39
C THR A 56 6.64 6.15 0.96
N LYS A 57 6.58 7.41 0.51
CA LYS A 57 5.35 8.05 0.03
C LYS A 57 4.72 7.33 -1.16
N SER A 58 5.54 6.73 -2.04
CA SER A 58 5.05 5.98 -3.20
C SER A 58 4.46 4.62 -2.82
N LEU A 59 4.96 4.01 -1.75
CA LEU A 59 4.44 2.74 -1.22
C LEU A 59 3.13 2.99 -0.46
N GLU A 60 3.12 3.99 0.43
CA GLU A 60 1.92 4.40 1.16
C GLU A 60 0.80 4.83 0.23
N ALA A 61 1.09 5.69 -0.76
CA ALA A 61 0.09 6.12 -1.74
C ALA A 61 -0.44 4.96 -2.58
N LYS A 62 0.40 3.95 -2.86
CA LYS A 62 -0.03 2.76 -3.61
C LYS A 62 -0.98 1.90 -2.77
N PHE A 63 -0.66 1.69 -1.50
CA PHE A 63 -1.53 0.96 -0.58
C PHE A 63 -2.87 1.66 -0.39
N LYS A 64 -2.87 2.96 -0.09
CA LYS A 64 -4.09 3.78 0.01
C LYS A 64 -4.92 3.78 -1.29
N ALA A 65 -4.28 3.71 -2.45
CA ALA A 65 -5.01 3.59 -3.71
C ALA A 65 -5.77 2.26 -3.83
N TRP A 66 -5.27 1.15 -3.27
CA TRP A 66 -6.01 -0.11 -3.23
C TRP A 66 -7.25 -0.01 -2.34
N LEU A 67 -7.11 0.57 -1.16
CA LEU A 67 -8.22 0.78 -0.23
C LEU A 67 -9.34 1.63 -0.84
N ARG A 68 -8.98 2.60 -1.68
CA ARG A 68 -9.93 3.46 -2.42
C ARG A 68 -10.56 2.78 -3.63
N THR A 69 -10.01 1.67 -4.11
CA THR A 69 -10.50 0.97 -5.32
C THR A 69 -11.71 0.07 -5.00
N THR A 70 -12.19 0.07 -3.76
CA THR A 70 -13.31 -0.72 -3.20
C THR A 70 -14.66 -0.60 -3.87
N LYS A 71 -14.94 0.46 -4.61
CA LYS A 71 -16.24 0.62 -5.27
C LYS A 71 -16.07 0.48 -6.78
N PRO A 72 -16.12 -0.73 -7.35
CA PRO A 72 -16.70 -0.83 -8.67
C PRO A 72 -18.16 -0.38 -8.54
N THR A 73 -18.51 0.69 -9.24
CA THR A 73 -19.90 1.07 -9.43
C THR A 73 -20.55 -0.02 -10.30
N GLY A 74 -21.07 -1.07 -9.65
CA GLY A 74 -21.67 -2.26 -10.27
C GLY A 74 -20.98 -3.56 -9.86
N ASP A 75 -21.72 -4.67 -9.82
CA ASP A 75 -21.35 -6.06 -9.43
C ASP A 75 -20.03 -6.59 -10.03
N ALA A 76 -18.88 -6.06 -9.62
CA ALA A 76 -17.57 -6.59 -10.01
C ALA A 76 -16.87 -7.17 -8.78
N ASP A 77 -16.50 -8.44 -8.90
CA ASP A 77 -15.66 -9.18 -7.95
C ASP A 77 -14.45 -8.33 -7.53
N CYS A 78 -14.27 -8.18 -6.21
CA CYS A 78 -13.11 -7.50 -5.66
C CYS A 78 -11.88 -8.38 -5.87
N PRO A 79 -10.82 -7.90 -6.54
CA PRO A 79 -9.57 -8.65 -6.68
C PRO A 79 -9.01 -9.05 -5.29
N PRO A 80 -8.43 -10.25 -5.14
CA PRO A 80 -7.93 -10.74 -3.85
C PRO A 80 -6.82 -9.85 -3.25
N GLU A 81 -6.10 -9.10 -4.09
CA GLU A 81 -5.10 -8.12 -3.65
C GLU A 81 -5.73 -6.94 -2.88
N ILE A 82 -6.96 -6.56 -3.24
CA ILE A 82 -7.70 -5.46 -2.60
C ILE A 82 -8.31 -5.97 -1.29
N GLU A 83 -8.93 -7.15 -1.30
CA GLU A 83 -9.46 -7.79 -0.10
C GLU A 83 -8.37 -7.91 0.99
N ARG A 84 -7.20 -8.45 0.62
CA ARG A 84 -6.05 -8.54 1.53
C ARG A 84 -5.60 -7.16 2.02
N ALA A 85 -5.62 -6.13 1.19
CA ALA A 85 -5.27 -4.77 1.62
C ALA A 85 -6.23 -4.25 2.72
N HIS A 86 -7.52 -4.56 2.65
CA HIS A 86 -8.49 -4.20 3.71
C HIS A 86 -8.28 -4.97 5.00
N GLU A 87 -7.99 -6.26 4.91
CA GLU A 87 -7.63 -7.05 6.10
C GLU A 87 -6.41 -6.46 6.80
N LEU A 88 -5.40 -6.05 6.02
CA LEU A 88 -4.21 -5.40 6.54
C LEU A 88 -4.50 -4.02 7.12
N GLU A 89 -5.37 -3.22 6.49
CA GLU A 89 -5.83 -1.95 7.04
C GLU A 89 -6.52 -2.14 8.39
N TYR A 90 -7.40 -3.14 8.51
CA TYR A 90 -8.04 -3.49 9.78
C TYR A 90 -7.00 -3.88 10.84
N LEU A 91 -5.98 -4.67 10.49
CA LEU A 91 -4.90 -5.05 11.41
C LEU A 91 -4.02 -3.86 11.81
N ILE A 92 -3.71 -2.95 10.88
CA ILE A 92 -2.97 -1.71 11.17
C ILE A 92 -3.80 -0.84 12.11
N ASN A 93 -5.10 -0.67 11.82
CA ASN A 93 -5.98 0.12 12.65
C ASN A 93 -6.14 -0.52 14.03
N SER A 94 -6.35 -1.83 14.14
CA SER A 94 -6.39 -2.54 15.42
C SER A 94 -5.11 -2.36 16.25
N LYS A 95 -3.93 -2.39 15.60
CA LYS A 95 -2.63 -2.11 16.23
C LYS A 95 -2.46 -0.62 16.62
N ALA A 96 -3.15 0.30 15.95
CA ALA A 96 -3.19 1.72 16.27
C ALA A 96 -4.24 2.05 17.35
N GLU A 97 -5.39 1.39 17.34
CA GLU A 97 -6.54 1.57 18.23
C GLU A 97 -6.26 1.01 19.63
N THR A 98 -5.42 -0.03 19.73
CA THR A 98 -4.77 -0.40 21.01
C THR A 98 -3.87 0.71 21.59
N ARG A 99 -3.60 1.78 20.83
CA ARG A 99 -2.78 2.91 21.26
C ARG A 99 -3.57 4.20 21.47
N ASP A 100 -4.63 4.51 20.71
CA ASP A 100 -5.61 5.59 21.02
C ASP A 100 -6.88 5.40 20.16
N LEU A 101 -8.07 5.47 20.78
CA LEU A 101 -9.39 5.43 20.13
C LEU A 101 -9.69 6.78 19.44
N ASP A 102 -9.80 6.78 18.11
CA ASP A 102 -10.65 7.65 17.26
C ASP A 102 -10.05 7.66 15.84
N ASP A 103 -10.79 7.14 14.86
CA ASP A 103 -11.15 7.99 13.70
C ASP A 103 -12.30 7.35 12.91
N ASP A 104 -13.43 8.05 12.93
CA ASP A 104 -14.54 7.91 12.00
C ASP A 104 -14.04 8.12 10.55
N GLU A 105 -14.29 7.17 9.65
CA GLU A 105 -14.41 7.50 8.22
C GLU A 105 -15.79 7.08 7.72
N ASP A 106 -16.76 7.95 8.05
CA ASP A 106 -17.84 8.31 7.14
C ASP A 106 -17.24 8.75 5.78
N GLU A 107 -17.69 8.16 4.67
CA GLU A 107 -17.68 8.86 3.38
C GLU A 107 -18.92 8.51 2.52
N ASP A 108 -19.89 9.42 2.66
CA ASP A 108 -20.80 10.02 1.66
C ASP A 108 -22.01 9.21 1.08
N ILE A 109 -23.20 9.60 1.58
CA ILE A 109 -24.47 9.76 0.83
C ILE A 109 -24.75 11.24 0.62
#